data_AF-A0A933AX86-F1
#
_entry.id   AF-A0A933AX86-F1
#
_cell.length_a   1.000
_cell.length_b   1.000
_cell.length_c   1.000
_cell.angle_alpha   90.00
_cell.angle_beta   90.00
_cell.angle_gamma   90.00
#
_symmetry.space_group_name_H-M   'P 1'
#
loop_
_entity.id
_entity.type
_entity.pdbx_description
1 polymer ?
#
loop_
_entity_poly.entity_id
_entity_poly.type
_entity_poly.pdbx_seq_one_letter_code
_entity_poly.pdbx_strand_id
1 'polypeptide(L)'
;MRALVSRHSVLLVTTAPFLLVIASLLALIVGQNDGKVVYALDDAYIHMAMAKNFVQNGVWGVTSYGFTSTSSSPLWTLLIAVTYTLAGVNEASPLVLNVVFALSVVAAVYFFAKRRTSNELVTSALLVAVIYVTPLPALIFSGMEHTLHVLLSLLFATLAAKTVTSGEYSAVGRAALLVLAMLLVATRYEGLFLVVVVGAILLFQRRLKLSLLLGLAAIAPVVLYGAISLSQGWYLLPNSLLLKGMAPDASSSSELIRSLGGRAIAQLRWSPPLMVLLASVLALLALQYRKERWAITRNTNSILQLIFVGTMLLHLQFASIGWFYRYEAYLVALALLAIGIPAAENISIFMSRVPDLRPLATVTVTCLLGFALVPLAGRALSSLGETPEASNDRYLEHVYAAEFVATYYDDSPIVLGDIGAVAFYTNARILDMYGLGSIEPIRFRKEPQGYGKHDVYAWTGQESAKIAIIQLEWPYVSQRIPDEWQKVGEWKLPRNVVFEDTRVGFFAVDPHERGSLTEHLRSFSARAPNGIVQSIIYPSESAQRSGEK
;
A
#
# COMPACT_ATOMS: atom_id res chain seq x y z
N MET A 1 -26.25 -29.50 -3.05
CA MET A 1 -26.16 -28.04 -3.26
C MET A 1 -27.01 -27.24 -2.27
N ARG A 2 -28.34 -27.44 -2.18
CA ARG A 2 -29.22 -26.70 -1.23
C ARG A 2 -28.77 -26.75 0.25
N ALA A 3 -28.38 -27.91 0.76
CA ALA A 3 -27.91 -28.07 2.14
C ALA A 3 -26.55 -27.40 2.43
N LEU A 4 -25.71 -27.22 1.41
CA LEU A 4 -24.40 -26.56 1.55
C LEU A 4 -24.57 -25.03 1.50
N VAL A 5 -25.48 -24.57 0.64
CA VAL A 5 -25.94 -23.17 0.57
C VAL A 5 -26.62 -22.74 1.87
N SER A 6 -27.49 -23.58 2.46
CA SER A 6 -28.14 -23.26 3.74
C SER A 6 -27.14 -23.20 4.91
N ARG A 7 -26.08 -24.03 4.88
CA ARG A 7 -25.06 -24.07 5.94
C ARG A 7 -24.11 -22.87 5.92
N HIS A 8 -23.89 -22.27 4.75
CA HIS A 8 -22.94 -21.17 4.53
C HIS A 8 -23.63 -19.90 4.01
N SER A 9 -24.92 -19.73 4.33
CA SER A 9 -25.76 -18.62 3.87
C SER A 9 -25.13 -17.25 4.19
N VAL A 10 -24.60 -17.07 5.40
CA VAL A 10 -23.94 -15.82 5.83
C VAL A 10 -22.78 -15.42 4.92
N LEU A 11 -21.95 -16.39 4.51
CA LEU A 11 -20.82 -16.13 3.62
C LEU A 11 -21.33 -15.70 2.24
N LEU A 12 -22.34 -16.39 1.69
CA LEU A 12 -22.90 -16.05 0.39
C LEU A 12 -23.59 -14.68 0.39
N VAL A 13 -24.38 -14.39 1.43
CA VAL A 13 -25.12 -13.12 1.58
C VAL A 13 -24.18 -11.94 1.78
N THR A 14 -22.98 -12.14 2.33
CA THR A 14 -21.99 -11.06 2.48
C THR A 14 -21.07 -10.93 1.27
N THR A 15 -20.70 -12.04 0.62
CA THR A 15 -19.85 -12.01 -0.58
C THR A 15 -20.58 -11.49 -1.82
N ALA A 16 -21.87 -11.77 -2.00
CA ALA A 16 -22.60 -11.32 -3.20
C ALA A 16 -22.68 -9.78 -3.33
N PRO A 17 -23.09 -9.01 -2.29
CA PRO A 17 -23.04 -7.56 -2.34
C PRO A 17 -21.62 -7.02 -2.52
N PHE A 18 -20.61 -7.67 -1.92
CA PHE A 18 -19.21 -7.28 -2.09
C PHE A 18 -18.75 -7.41 -3.55
N LEU A 19 -19.07 -8.52 -4.22
CA LEU A 19 -18.78 -8.70 -5.65
C LEU A 19 -19.55 -7.70 -6.52
N LEU A 20 -20.80 -7.37 -6.15
CA LEU A 20 -21.57 -6.33 -6.85
C LEU A 20 -20.91 -4.96 -6.72
N VAL A 21 -20.39 -4.60 -5.54
CA VAL A 21 -19.64 -3.35 -5.34
C VAL A 21 -18.38 -3.33 -6.21
N ILE A 22 -17.61 -4.43 -6.25
CA ILE A 22 -16.43 -4.53 -7.13
C ILE A 22 -16.82 -4.37 -8.60
N ALA A 23 -17.87 -5.04 -9.05
CA ALA A 23 -18.34 -4.96 -10.43
C ALA A 23 -18.80 -3.54 -10.79
N SER A 24 -19.54 -2.87 -9.90
CA SER A 24 -19.98 -1.49 -10.08
C SER A 24 -18.80 -0.52 -10.13
N LEU A 25 -17.83 -0.65 -9.23
CA LEU A 25 -16.62 0.19 -9.25
C LEU A 25 -15.80 -0.04 -10.53
N LEU A 26 -15.65 -1.29 -10.96
CA LEU A 26 -14.97 -1.61 -12.22
C LEU A 26 -15.69 -0.98 -13.42
N ALA A 27 -17.02 -1.09 -13.48
CA ALA A 27 -17.81 -0.49 -14.55
C ALA A 27 -17.68 1.04 -14.57
N LEU A 28 -17.67 1.69 -13.41
CA LEU A 28 -17.43 3.14 -13.29
C LEU A 28 -16.03 3.54 -13.77
N ILE A 29 -15.00 2.82 -13.32
CA ILE A 29 -13.60 3.06 -13.71
C ILE A 29 -13.41 2.92 -15.22
N VAL A 30 -13.88 1.81 -15.80
CA VAL A 30 -13.80 1.56 -17.24
C VAL A 30 -14.57 2.61 -18.02
N GLY A 31 -15.75 3.01 -17.54
CA GLY A 31 -16.58 4.03 -18.17
C GLY A 31 -15.99 5.44 -18.14
N GLN A 32 -15.15 5.77 -17.16
CA GLN A 32 -14.54 7.09 -17.00
C GLN A 32 -13.15 7.22 -17.66
N ASN A 33 -12.51 6.09 -17.99
CA ASN A 33 -11.10 6.04 -18.41
C ASN A 33 -10.94 5.44 -19.82
N ASP A 34 -11.80 5.87 -20.76
CA ASP A 34 -11.79 5.43 -22.17
C ASP A 34 -11.76 3.90 -22.37
N GLY A 35 -12.51 3.18 -21.54
CA GLY A 35 -12.61 1.72 -21.61
C GLY A 35 -11.45 0.96 -20.95
N LYS A 36 -10.54 1.64 -20.26
CA LYS A 36 -9.34 1.04 -19.65
C LYS A 36 -9.54 0.70 -18.18
N VAL A 37 -8.90 -0.38 -17.75
CA VAL A 37 -8.76 -0.72 -16.33
C VAL A 37 -7.56 0.07 -15.79
N VAL A 38 -7.83 1.05 -14.93
CA VAL A 38 -6.80 1.92 -14.36
C VAL A 38 -6.75 1.75 -12.85
N TYR A 39 -5.55 1.53 -12.31
CA TYR A 39 -5.34 1.42 -10.87
C TYR A 39 -5.30 2.80 -10.20
N ALA A 40 -5.76 2.87 -8.95
CA ALA A 40 -5.81 4.10 -8.16
C ALA A 40 -4.43 4.69 -7.81
N LEU A 41 -3.36 3.91 -7.99
CA LEU A 41 -2.00 4.25 -7.58
C LEU A 41 -1.01 3.87 -8.68
N ASP A 42 -0.10 4.79 -8.99
CA ASP A 42 0.94 4.58 -10.00
C ASP A 42 1.93 3.47 -9.59
N ASP A 43 2.14 3.28 -8.27
CA ASP A 43 2.97 2.21 -7.69
C ASP A 43 2.56 0.80 -8.22
N ALA A 44 1.29 0.57 -8.57
CA ALA A 44 0.83 -0.71 -9.14
C ALA A 44 1.54 -1.05 -10.45
N TYR A 45 1.74 -0.04 -11.30
CA TYR A 45 2.38 -0.21 -12.60
C TYR A 45 3.88 -0.47 -12.47
N ILE A 46 4.53 -0.06 -11.37
CA ILE A 46 5.92 -0.46 -11.07
C ILE A 46 6.01 -1.98 -10.96
N HIS A 47 5.12 -2.61 -10.18
CA HIS A 47 5.11 -4.07 -10.05
C HIS A 47 4.82 -4.75 -11.40
N MET A 48 3.91 -4.20 -12.18
CA MET A 48 3.58 -4.70 -13.51
C MET A 48 4.76 -4.57 -14.47
N ALA A 49 5.48 -3.45 -14.48
CA ALA A 49 6.65 -3.22 -15.31
C ALA A 49 7.79 -4.17 -14.94
N MET A 50 8.07 -4.34 -13.65
CA MET A 50 9.06 -5.30 -13.18
C MET A 50 8.71 -6.74 -13.56
N ALA A 51 7.45 -7.14 -13.39
CA ALA A 51 6.98 -8.46 -13.79
C ALA A 51 7.06 -8.66 -15.32
N LYS A 52 6.69 -7.64 -16.11
CA LYS A 52 6.81 -7.62 -17.58
C LYS A 52 8.25 -7.90 -18.00
N ASN A 53 9.20 -7.12 -17.49
CA ASN A 53 10.61 -7.26 -17.86
C ASN A 53 11.24 -8.56 -17.34
N PHE A 54 10.81 -9.04 -16.17
CA PHE A 54 11.32 -10.31 -15.66
C PHE A 54 10.90 -11.48 -16.56
N VAL A 55 9.66 -11.49 -17.03
CA VAL A 55 9.14 -12.55 -17.92
C VAL A 55 9.66 -12.41 -19.35
N GLN A 56 9.68 -11.20 -19.91
CA GLN A 56 10.02 -10.99 -21.32
C GLN A 56 11.53 -10.90 -21.57
N ASN A 57 12.28 -10.32 -20.64
CA ASN A 57 13.70 -9.97 -20.84
C ASN A 57 14.64 -10.67 -19.85
N GLY A 58 14.10 -11.39 -18.85
CA GLY A 58 14.91 -11.99 -17.78
C GLY A 58 15.51 -10.95 -16.82
N VAL A 59 15.03 -9.71 -16.85
CA VAL A 59 15.56 -8.59 -16.07
C VAL A 59 14.62 -8.24 -14.92
N TRP A 60 15.13 -8.29 -13.70
CA TRP A 60 14.40 -7.80 -12.52
C TRP A 60 14.56 -6.29 -12.40
N GLY A 61 13.79 -5.53 -13.19
CA GLY A 61 13.89 -4.06 -13.24
C GLY A 61 12.66 -3.39 -13.84
N VAL A 62 12.44 -2.11 -13.51
CA VAL A 62 11.33 -1.32 -14.06
C VAL A 62 11.45 -1.11 -15.56
N THR A 63 12.66 -1.18 -16.11
CA THR A 63 12.93 -1.21 -17.55
C THR A 63 13.68 -2.49 -17.93
N SER A 64 13.76 -2.78 -19.23
CA SER A 64 14.52 -3.90 -19.77
C SER A 64 16.04 -3.72 -19.69
N TYR A 65 16.53 -2.52 -19.41
CA TYR A 65 17.95 -2.15 -19.52
C TYR A 65 18.82 -2.64 -18.35
N GLY A 66 18.24 -2.94 -17.18
CA GLY A 66 19.05 -3.39 -16.04
C GLY A 66 18.25 -3.66 -14.77
N PHE A 67 18.92 -4.29 -13.81
CA PHE A 67 18.36 -4.57 -12.50
C PHE A 67 18.00 -3.27 -11.77
N THR A 68 16.80 -3.22 -11.17
CA THR A 68 16.42 -2.12 -10.26
C THR A 68 15.85 -2.63 -8.95
N SER A 69 16.35 -2.07 -7.83
CA SER A 69 15.93 -2.48 -6.48
C SER A 69 14.69 -1.72 -6.00
N THR A 70 13.63 -1.75 -6.82
CA THR A 70 12.47 -0.86 -6.69
C THR A 70 11.38 -1.44 -5.78
N SER A 71 11.22 -2.76 -5.76
CA SER A 71 10.11 -3.43 -5.10
C SER A 71 10.41 -3.82 -3.64
N SER A 72 9.60 -3.35 -2.69
CA SER A 72 9.58 -3.84 -1.31
C SER A 72 8.61 -5.00 -1.08
N SER A 73 8.02 -5.51 -2.17
CA SER A 73 6.99 -6.57 -2.16
C SER A 73 7.31 -7.64 -3.22
N PRO A 74 8.48 -8.29 -3.17
CA PRO A 74 8.96 -9.19 -4.23
C PRO A 74 8.03 -10.38 -4.48
N LEU A 75 7.35 -10.91 -3.45
CA LEU A 75 6.38 -11.99 -3.65
C LEU A 75 5.21 -11.55 -4.54
N TRP A 76 4.75 -10.30 -4.41
CA TRP A 76 3.65 -9.78 -5.24
C TRP A 76 4.06 -9.62 -6.70
N THR A 77 5.25 -9.05 -6.95
CA THR A 77 5.82 -8.95 -8.30
C THR A 77 5.98 -10.33 -8.94
N LEU A 78 6.44 -11.33 -8.18
CA LEU A 78 6.56 -12.71 -8.66
C LEU A 78 5.19 -13.33 -8.99
N LEU A 79 4.15 -13.07 -8.20
CA LEU A 79 2.81 -13.55 -8.50
C LEU A 79 2.26 -12.96 -9.80
N ILE A 80 2.51 -11.66 -10.06
CA ILE A 80 2.17 -11.02 -11.34
C ILE A 80 3.00 -11.62 -12.49
N ALA A 81 4.30 -11.89 -12.27
CA ALA A 81 5.13 -12.54 -13.27
C ALA A 81 4.61 -13.95 -13.64
N VAL A 82 4.11 -14.70 -12.66
CA VAL A 82 3.45 -15.99 -12.90
C VAL A 82 2.19 -15.81 -13.75
N THR A 83 1.34 -14.82 -13.48
CA THR A 83 0.16 -14.58 -14.31
C THR A 83 0.53 -14.16 -15.73
N TYR A 84 1.57 -13.34 -15.90
CA TYR A 84 2.07 -12.95 -17.22
C TYR A 84 2.67 -14.11 -18.00
N THR A 85 3.34 -15.04 -17.33
CA THR A 85 3.86 -16.26 -17.97
C THR A 85 2.71 -17.14 -18.50
N LEU A 86 1.57 -17.19 -17.80
CA LEU A 86 0.45 -18.05 -18.15
C LEU A 86 -0.54 -17.41 -19.13
N ALA A 87 -0.77 -16.11 -19.04
CA ALA A 87 -1.83 -15.40 -19.75
C ALA A 87 -1.34 -14.22 -20.62
N GLY A 88 -0.02 -14.01 -20.69
CA GLY A 88 0.57 -12.84 -21.34
C GLY A 88 0.51 -11.59 -20.48
N VAL A 89 1.25 -10.55 -20.88
CA VAL A 89 1.28 -9.25 -20.19
C VAL A 89 -0.06 -8.54 -20.39
N ASN A 90 -0.72 -8.16 -19.30
CA ASN A 90 -2.05 -7.54 -19.34
C ASN A 90 -2.33 -6.69 -18.08
N GLU A 91 -3.23 -5.72 -18.21
CA GLU A 91 -3.61 -4.82 -17.12
C GLU A 91 -4.44 -5.50 -16.04
N ALA A 92 -5.17 -6.57 -16.36
CA ALA A 92 -6.13 -7.20 -15.45
C ALA A 92 -5.46 -8.05 -14.34
N SER A 93 -4.19 -8.41 -14.49
CA SER A 93 -3.51 -9.37 -13.61
C SER A 93 -3.52 -8.96 -12.12
N PRO A 94 -3.08 -7.74 -11.73
CA PRO A 94 -3.17 -7.32 -10.33
C PRO A 94 -4.59 -7.28 -9.77
N LEU A 95 -5.58 -6.88 -10.57
CA LEU A 95 -6.99 -6.84 -10.18
C LEU A 95 -7.50 -8.25 -9.84
N VAL A 96 -7.26 -9.23 -10.71
CA VAL A 96 -7.69 -10.61 -10.50
C VAL A 96 -7.05 -11.21 -9.24
N LEU A 97 -5.74 -11.02 -9.07
CA LEU A 97 -5.03 -11.47 -7.86
C LEU A 97 -5.61 -10.84 -6.60
N ASN A 98 -5.87 -9.53 -6.62
CA ASN A 98 -6.45 -8.82 -5.50
C ASN A 98 -7.87 -9.32 -5.15
N VAL A 99 -8.73 -9.57 -6.15
CA VAL A 99 -10.07 -10.14 -5.92
C VAL A 99 -9.97 -11.52 -5.26
N VAL A 100 -9.07 -12.38 -5.75
CA VAL A 100 -8.86 -13.72 -5.17
C VAL A 100 -8.40 -13.63 -3.71
N PHE A 101 -7.44 -12.76 -3.40
CA PHE A 101 -6.97 -12.59 -2.02
C PHE A 101 -8.00 -11.92 -1.12
N ALA A 102 -8.76 -10.94 -1.61
CA ALA A 102 -9.83 -10.31 -0.84
C ALA A 102 -10.96 -11.30 -0.51
N LEU A 103 -11.36 -12.15 -1.47
CA LEU A 103 -12.32 -13.23 -1.21
C LEU A 103 -11.76 -14.25 -0.19
N SER A 104 -10.46 -14.53 -0.27
CA SER A 104 -9.78 -15.39 0.71
C SER A 104 -9.73 -14.77 2.11
N VAL A 105 -9.59 -13.44 2.24
CA VAL A 105 -9.73 -12.70 3.51
C VAL A 105 -11.13 -12.92 4.09
N VAL A 106 -12.18 -12.68 3.29
CA VAL A 106 -13.57 -12.85 3.73
C VAL A 106 -13.82 -14.29 4.18
N ALA A 107 -13.35 -15.28 3.41
CA ALA A 107 -13.45 -16.69 3.77
C ALA A 107 -12.69 -17.03 5.07
N ALA A 108 -11.46 -16.54 5.22
CA ALA A 108 -10.64 -16.77 6.42
C ALA A 108 -11.32 -16.21 7.67
N VAL A 109 -11.86 -14.99 7.61
CA VAL A 109 -12.61 -14.38 8.71
C VAL A 109 -13.90 -15.15 9.01
N TYR A 110 -14.63 -15.59 7.99
CA TYR A 110 -15.84 -16.39 8.17
C TYR A 110 -15.55 -17.71 8.91
N PHE A 111 -14.55 -18.47 8.48
CA PHE A 111 -14.18 -19.72 9.13
C PHE A 111 -13.60 -19.51 10.53
N PHE A 112 -12.88 -18.40 10.75
CA PHE A 112 -12.46 -18.00 12.09
C PHE A 112 -13.65 -17.74 13.01
N ALA A 113 -14.66 -17.02 12.52
CA ALA A 113 -15.85 -16.65 13.28
C ALA A 113 -16.74 -17.86 13.59
N LYS A 114 -17.05 -18.69 12.59
CA LYS A 114 -17.89 -19.89 12.77
C LYS A 114 -17.30 -20.91 13.75
N ARG A 115 -15.98 -20.92 13.97
CA ARG A 115 -15.33 -21.77 14.98
C ARG A 115 -15.48 -21.24 16.41
N ARG A 116 -15.89 -19.99 16.59
CA ARG A 116 -15.93 -19.30 17.90
C ARG A 116 -17.31 -18.82 18.30
N THR A 117 -18.20 -18.60 17.34
CA THR A 117 -19.58 -18.20 17.63
C THR A 117 -20.55 -18.86 16.67
N SER A 118 -21.70 -19.27 17.19
CA SER A 118 -22.86 -19.70 16.40
C SER A 118 -23.74 -18.52 15.97
N ASN A 119 -23.51 -17.32 16.51
CA ASN A 119 -24.31 -16.14 16.22
C ASN A 119 -24.01 -15.62 14.80
N GLU A 120 -24.99 -15.77 13.92
CA GLU A 120 -24.89 -15.37 12.52
C GLU A 120 -24.84 -13.87 12.34
N LEU A 121 -25.54 -13.10 13.18
CA LEU A 121 -25.50 -11.63 13.13
C LEU A 121 -24.10 -11.09 13.47
N VAL A 122 -23.46 -11.64 14.51
CA VAL A 122 -22.08 -11.27 14.87
C VAL A 122 -21.11 -11.63 13.75
N THR A 123 -21.29 -12.79 13.13
CA THR A 123 -20.48 -13.22 11.98
C THR A 123 -20.67 -12.28 10.79
N SER A 124 -21.92 -11.97 10.43
CA SER A 124 -22.26 -11.04 9.35
C SER A 124 -21.70 -9.64 9.60
N ALA A 125 -21.88 -9.10 10.82
CA ALA A 125 -21.37 -7.78 11.19
C ALA A 125 -19.85 -7.71 11.11
N LEU A 126 -19.14 -8.75 11.57
CA LEU A 126 -17.68 -8.83 11.45
C LEU A 126 -17.23 -8.89 9.98
N LEU A 127 -17.90 -9.67 9.13
CA LEU A 127 -17.59 -9.74 7.70
C LEU A 127 -17.81 -8.42 6.99
N VAL A 128 -18.95 -7.76 7.24
CA VAL A 128 -19.25 -6.43 6.68
C VAL A 128 -18.22 -5.41 7.16
N ALA A 129 -17.87 -5.41 8.44
CA ALA A 129 -16.83 -4.52 8.97
C ALA A 129 -15.48 -4.77 8.31
N VAL A 130 -15.05 -6.03 8.15
CA VAL A 130 -13.80 -6.35 7.46
C VAL A 130 -13.84 -5.93 6.00
N ILE A 131 -14.97 -6.10 5.30
CA ILE A 131 -15.06 -5.69 3.89
C ILE A 131 -14.90 -4.18 3.74
N TYR A 132 -15.62 -3.39 4.53
CA TYR A 132 -15.72 -1.94 4.28
C TYR A 132 -14.79 -1.08 5.15
N VAL A 133 -14.45 -1.49 6.37
CA VAL A 133 -13.57 -0.72 7.26
C VAL A 133 -12.09 -1.01 7.00
N THR A 134 -11.74 -2.22 6.53
CA THR A 134 -10.40 -2.54 5.96
C THR A 134 -10.23 -2.03 4.51
N PRO A 135 -11.08 -1.11 4.08
CA PRO A 135 -11.67 -1.04 2.73
C PRO A 135 -11.13 -2.01 1.66
N LEU A 136 -11.58 -3.27 1.66
CA LEU A 136 -11.19 -4.26 0.65
C LEU A 136 -11.50 -3.83 -0.80
N PRO A 137 -12.63 -3.18 -1.12
CA PRO A 137 -12.87 -2.67 -2.48
C PRO A 137 -11.77 -1.72 -2.95
N ALA A 138 -11.40 -0.72 -2.14
CA ALA A 138 -10.34 0.24 -2.49
C ALA A 138 -8.98 -0.46 -2.64
N LEU A 139 -8.65 -1.41 -1.75
CA LEU A 139 -7.40 -2.17 -1.87
C LEU A 139 -7.34 -3.01 -3.14
N ILE A 140 -8.47 -3.52 -3.64
CA ILE A 140 -8.50 -4.26 -4.90
C ILE A 140 -8.08 -3.36 -6.07
N PHE A 141 -8.64 -2.15 -6.14
CA PHE A 141 -8.31 -1.17 -7.19
C PHE A 141 -7.00 -0.41 -6.95
N SER A 142 -6.34 -0.63 -5.80
CA SER A 142 -4.96 -0.20 -5.62
C SER A 142 -3.98 -1.00 -6.50
N GLY A 143 -4.33 -2.21 -6.94
CA GLY A 143 -3.49 -3.05 -7.81
C GLY A 143 -2.24 -3.61 -7.13
N MET A 144 -2.17 -3.56 -5.80
CA MET A 144 -0.98 -3.91 -5.03
C MET A 144 -1.23 -5.03 -4.03
N GLU A 145 -0.19 -5.43 -3.32
CA GLU A 145 -0.13 -6.61 -2.45
C GLU A 145 -0.95 -6.54 -1.15
N HIS A 146 -1.67 -5.45 -0.89
CA HIS A 146 -2.27 -5.19 0.42
C HIS A 146 -3.36 -6.20 0.80
N THR A 147 -4.13 -6.72 -0.16
CA THR A 147 -5.11 -7.79 0.11
C THR A 147 -4.43 -9.11 0.52
N LEU A 148 -3.31 -9.46 -0.12
CA LEU A 148 -2.45 -10.59 0.27
C LEU A 148 -1.82 -10.36 1.64
N HIS A 149 -1.31 -9.15 1.91
CA HIS A 149 -0.73 -8.80 3.18
C HIS A 149 -1.74 -8.90 4.33
N VAL A 150 -2.99 -8.44 4.12
CA VAL A 150 -4.10 -8.63 5.08
C VAL A 150 -4.36 -10.11 5.32
N LEU A 151 -4.49 -10.92 4.26
CA LEU A 151 -4.73 -12.36 4.37
C LEU A 151 -3.65 -13.05 5.19
N LEU A 152 -2.38 -12.85 4.84
CA LEU A 152 -1.25 -13.47 5.52
C LEU A 152 -1.15 -12.98 6.96
N SER A 153 -1.42 -11.71 7.24
CA SER A 153 -1.44 -11.17 8.60
C SER A 153 -2.49 -11.83 9.48
N LEU A 154 -3.72 -12.02 8.97
CA LEU A 154 -4.79 -12.70 9.70
C LEU A 154 -4.46 -14.18 9.93
N LEU A 155 -4.01 -14.90 8.90
CA LEU A 155 -3.64 -16.31 9.03
C LEU A 155 -2.48 -16.49 10.00
N PHE A 156 -1.44 -15.65 9.90
CA PHE A 156 -0.29 -15.66 10.79
C PHE A 156 -0.70 -15.36 12.24
N ALA A 157 -1.40 -14.25 12.49
CA ALA A 157 -1.75 -13.83 13.85
C ALA A 157 -2.69 -14.84 14.53
N THR A 158 -3.64 -15.42 13.79
CA THR A 158 -4.57 -16.41 14.36
C THR A 158 -3.88 -17.74 14.66
N LEU A 159 -2.98 -18.20 13.78
CA LEU A 159 -2.17 -19.39 14.03
C LEU A 159 -1.15 -19.15 15.15
N ALA A 160 -0.56 -17.96 15.24
CA ALA A 160 0.35 -17.54 16.29
C ALA A 160 -0.33 -17.35 17.65
N ALA A 161 -1.57 -16.86 17.69
CA ALA A 161 -2.34 -16.76 18.93
C ALA A 161 -2.72 -18.14 19.44
N LYS A 162 -3.13 -19.05 18.55
CA LYS A 162 -3.32 -20.46 18.89
C LYS A 162 -2.00 -21.03 19.40
N THR A 163 -0.97 -21.01 18.56
CA THR A 163 0.48 -20.89 18.86
C THR A 163 0.93 -20.86 20.33
N VAL A 164 0.82 -19.65 20.84
CA VAL A 164 1.20 -19.23 22.17
C VAL A 164 0.32 -19.88 23.25
N THR A 165 -0.97 -20.10 22.98
CA THR A 165 -1.93 -20.54 24.01
C THR A 165 -1.96 -22.06 24.22
N SER A 166 -2.05 -22.87 23.16
CA SER A 166 -2.25 -24.32 23.33
C SER A 166 -0.99 -25.14 23.62
N GLY A 167 0.20 -24.59 23.40
CA GLY A 167 1.49 -25.18 23.77
C GLY A 167 1.93 -26.47 23.06
N GLU A 168 1.00 -27.22 22.49
CA GLU A 168 1.26 -28.41 21.69
C GLU A 168 0.97 -28.13 20.22
N TYR A 169 1.94 -28.40 19.35
CA TYR A 169 1.77 -28.30 17.90
C TYR A 169 2.23 -29.58 17.22
N SER A 170 1.44 -29.98 16.23
CA SER A 170 1.93 -30.87 15.19
C SER A 170 3.12 -30.22 14.48
N ALA A 171 4.01 -31.04 13.94
CA ALA A 171 5.11 -30.56 13.08
C ALA A 171 4.58 -29.68 11.93
N VAL A 172 3.41 -30.05 11.39
CA VAL A 172 2.70 -29.31 10.33
C VAL A 172 2.33 -27.90 10.79
N GLY A 173 1.79 -27.73 12.01
CA GLY A 173 1.41 -26.41 12.52
C GLY A 173 2.62 -25.47 12.70
N ARG A 174 3.76 -26.02 13.15
CA ARG A 174 5.01 -25.26 13.24
C ARG A 174 5.54 -24.87 11.86
N ALA A 175 5.57 -25.81 10.92
CA ALA A 175 6.00 -25.53 9.56
C ALA A 175 5.12 -24.45 8.90
N ALA A 176 3.81 -24.55 9.05
CA ALA A 176 2.86 -23.55 8.55
C ALA A 176 3.12 -22.16 9.14
N LEU A 177 3.41 -22.05 10.44
CA LEU A 177 3.73 -20.76 11.07
C LEU A 177 5.02 -20.14 10.51
N LEU A 178 6.05 -20.94 10.29
CA LEU A 178 7.33 -20.47 9.71
C LEU A 178 7.17 -20.05 8.25
N VAL A 179 6.44 -20.83 7.45
CA VAL A 179 6.14 -20.50 6.05
C VAL A 179 5.31 -19.22 5.98
N LEU A 180 4.28 -19.07 6.82
CA LEU A 180 3.49 -17.83 6.88
C LEU A 180 4.35 -16.63 7.25
N ALA A 181 5.30 -16.75 8.19
CA ALA A 181 6.21 -15.67 8.54
C ALA A 181 7.09 -15.25 7.34
N MET A 182 7.63 -16.23 6.62
CA MET A 182 8.42 -15.99 5.40
C MET A 182 7.59 -15.30 4.31
N LEU A 183 6.42 -15.83 3.98
CA LEU A 183 5.54 -15.27 2.95
C LEU A 183 5.04 -13.87 3.34
N LEU A 184 4.74 -13.66 4.62
CA LEU A 184 4.28 -12.38 5.13
C LEU A 184 5.36 -11.30 4.89
N VAL A 185 6.61 -11.56 5.26
CA VAL A 185 7.72 -10.61 5.06
C VAL A 185 8.11 -10.45 3.59
N ALA A 186 8.05 -11.53 2.80
CA ALA A 186 8.28 -11.47 1.36
C ALA A 186 7.17 -10.69 0.62
N THR A 187 5.97 -10.61 1.20
CA THR A 187 4.89 -9.74 0.70
C THR A 187 5.15 -8.31 1.09
N ARG A 188 5.45 -8.04 2.37
CA ARG A 188 5.71 -6.69 2.89
C ARG A 188 6.59 -6.73 4.14
N TYR A 189 7.54 -5.79 4.22
CA TYR A 189 8.51 -5.74 5.31
C TYR A 189 7.87 -5.38 6.66
N GLU A 190 6.73 -4.69 6.68
CA GLU A 190 5.96 -4.41 7.91
C GLU A 190 5.46 -5.69 8.60
N GLY A 191 5.42 -6.82 7.88
CA GLY A 191 5.20 -8.14 8.45
C GLY A 191 6.17 -8.51 9.57
N LEU A 192 7.36 -7.91 9.59
CA LEU A 192 8.33 -8.08 10.68
C LEU A 192 7.78 -7.61 12.03
N PHE A 193 6.91 -6.61 12.08
CA PHE A 193 6.32 -6.14 13.34
C PHE A 193 5.49 -7.25 14.01
N LEU A 194 4.68 -7.97 13.23
CA LEU A 194 3.92 -9.12 13.71
C LEU A 194 4.84 -10.23 14.22
N VAL A 195 5.88 -10.54 13.44
CA VAL A 195 6.83 -11.61 13.78
C VAL A 195 7.60 -11.28 15.07
N VAL A 196 8.07 -10.04 15.23
CA VAL A 196 8.79 -9.59 16.42
C VAL A 196 7.92 -9.71 17.67
N VAL A 197 6.65 -9.29 17.60
CA VAL A 197 5.73 -9.37 18.74
C VAL A 197 5.47 -10.83 19.12
N VAL A 198 5.19 -11.69 18.15
CA VAL A 198 5.00 -13.14 18.40
C VAL A 198 6.27 -13.79 18.93
N GLY A 199 7.43 -13.45 18.35
CA GLY A 199 8.74 -13.93 18.77
C GLY A 199 9.06 -13.53 20.22
N ALA A 200 8.75 -12.29 20.61
CA ALA A 200 8.88 -11.81 21.97
C ALA A 200 7.97 -12.57 22.95
N ILE A 201 6.70 -12.79 22.59
CA ILE A 201 5.78 -13.58 23.42
C ILE A 201 6.31 -15.01 23.60
N LEU A 202 6.79 -15.66 22.53
CA LEU A 202 7.38 -17.00 22.61
C LEU A 202 8.66 -17.03 23.44
N LEU A 203 9.49 -15.98 23.37
CA LEU A 203 10.69 -15.81 24.19
C LEU A 203 10.33 -15.69 25.68
N PHE A 204 9.32 -14.89 26.04
CA PHE A 204 8.80 -14.82 27.41
C PHE A 204 8.24 -16.16 27.91
N GLN A 205 7.67 -16.97 27.00
CA GLN A 205 7.25 -18.34 27.30
C GLN A 205 8.40 -19.37 27.30
N ARG A 206 9.66 -18.92 27.20
CA ARG A 206 10.88 -19.75 27.13
C ARG A 206 10.94 -20.71 25.93
N ARG A 207 10.18 -20.44 24.86
CA ARG A 207 10.19 -21.23 23.61
C ARG A 207 11.24 -20.73 22.62
N LEU A 208 12.50 -20.71 23.05
CA LEU A 208 13.62 -20.11 22.32
C LEU A 208 13.78 -20.64 20.90
N LYS A 209 13.75 -21.97 20.73
CA LYS A 209 13.92 -22.60 19.41
C LYS A 209 12.90 -22.12 18.40
N LEU A 210 11.62 -22.06 18.77
CA LEU A 210 10.56 -21.62 17.86
C LEU A 210 10.66 -20.11 17.58
N SER A 211 10.99 -19.30 18.58
CA SER A 211 11.22 -17.86 18.39
C SER A 211 12.38 -17.58 17.43
N LEU A 212 13.50 -18.28 17.58
CA LEU A 212 14.66 -18.18 16.69
C LEU A 212 14.33 -18.63 15.27
N LEU A 213 13.71 -19.80 15.10
CA LEU A 213 13.30 -20.29 13.78
C LEU A 213 12.33 -19.33 13.09
N LEU A 214 11.41 -18.73 13.86
CA LEU A 214 10.47 -17.74 13.35
C LEU A 214 11.18 -16.48 12.84
N GLY A 215 12.15 -15.96 13.62
CA GLY A 215 12.98 -14.83 13.20
C GLY A 215 13.81 -15.14 11.95
N LEU A 216 14.44 -16.32 11.88
CA LEU A 216 15.20 -16.76 10.71
C LEU A 216 14.32 -16.90 9.47
N ALA A 217 13.15 -17.50 9.59
CA ALA A 217 12.22 -17.65 8.48
C ALA A 217 11.72 -16.29 7.95
N ALA A 218 11.47 -15.34 8.86
CA ALA A 218 11.00 -14.00 8.52
C ALA A 218 12.09 -13.14 7.86
N ILE A 219 13.35 -13.27 8.29
CA ILE A 219 14.45 -12.46 7.74
C ILE A 219 15.02 -13.04 6.43
N ALA A 220 14.81 -14.33 6.16
CA ALA A 220 15.27 -15.01 4.97
C ALA A 220 14.96 -14.26 3.65
N PRO A 221 13.70 -13.83 3.36
CA PRO A 221 13.41 -13.08 2.14
C PRO A 221 14.14 -11.74 2.06
N VAL A 222 14.31 -11.05 3.20
CA VAL A 222 15.03 -9.77 3.26
C VAL A 222 16.51 -9.95 2.93
N VAL A 223 17.15 -10.97 3.52
CA VAL A 223 18.56 -11.28 3.30
C VAL A 223 18.78 -11.77 1.88
N LEU A 224 17.91 -12.64 1.36
CA LEU A 224 18.00 -13.15 -0.01
C LEU A 224 17.90 -12.02 -1.03
N TYR A 225 16.85 -11.19 -0.92
CA TYR A 225 16.69 -10.04 -1.81
C TYR A 225 17.86 -9.06 -1.69
N GLY A 226 18.29 -8.76 -0.46
CA GLY A 226 19.39 -7.83 -0.21
C GLY A 226 20.72 -8.32 -0.74
N ALA A 227 21.02 -9.62 -0.66
CA ALA A 227 22.22 -10.22 -1.24
C ALA A 227 22.22 -10.11 -2.77
N ILE A 228 21.07 -10.37 -3.41
CA ILE A 228 20.91 -10.18 -4.86
C ILE A 228 21.12 -8.70 -5.21
N SER A 229 20.46 -7.78 -4.49
CA SER A 229 20.56 -6.34 -4.70
C SER A 229 22.02 -5.85 -4.60
N LEU A 230 22.75 -6.26 -3.56
CA LEU A 230 24.17 -5.94 -3.40
C LEU A 230 25.04 -6.49 -4.53
N SER A 231 24.77 -7.71 -5.00
CA SER A 231 25.51 -8.31 -6.13
C SER A 231 25.34 -7.52 -7.43
N GLN A 232 24.26 -6.74 -7.55
CA GLN A 232 23.97 -5.88 -8.70
C GLN A 232 24.41 -4.42 -8.50
N GLY A 233 25.14 -4.12 -7.41
CA GLY A 233 25.62 -2.76 -7.11
C GLY A 233 24.59 -1.82 -6.46
N TRP A 234 23.46 -2.39 -5.98
CA TRP A 234 22.43 -1.67 -5.24
C TRP A 234 22.59 -1.84 -3.72
N TYR A 235 21.78 -1.14 -2.94
CA TYR A 235 21.82 -1.25 -1.48
C TYR A 235 21.13 -2.53 -0.98
N LEU A 236 21.42 -2.90 0.27
CA LEU A 236 20.84 -4.09 0.92
C LEU A 236 19.31 -4.04 0.98
N LEU A 237 18.73 -2.87 1.21
CA LEU A 237 17.29 -2.67 1.26
C LEU A 237 16.80 -2.03 -0.04
N PRO A 238 15.59 -2.40 -0.52
CA PRO A 238 14.99 -1.76 -1.68
C PRO A 238 14.88 -0.24 -1.52
N ASN A 239 14.99 0.49 -2.63
CA ASN A 239 14.91 1.94 -2.66
C ASN A 239 13.57 2.45 -2.11
N SER A 240 12.48 1.72 -2.37
CA SER A 240 11.16 2.03 -1.79
C SER A 240 11.16 2.03 -0.26
N LEU A 241 11.96 1.18 0.39
CA LEU A 241 12.09 1.19 1.85
C LEU A 241 13.07 2.26 2.33
N LEU A 242 14.15 2.52 1.59
CA LEU A 242 15.13 3.56 1.93
C LEU A 242 14.55 4.97 1.82
N LEU A 243 13.70 5.23 0.82
CA LEU A 243 13.10 6.53 0.56
C LEU A 243 11.85 6.80 1.40
N LYS A 244 11.02 5.77 1.62
CA LYS A 244 9.75 5.91 2.37
C LYS A 244 9.89 5.53 3.85
N GLY A 245 11.04 4.97 4.26
CA GLY A 245 11.30 4.52 5.62
C GLY A 245 11.45 5.66 6.62
N MET A 246 10.98 5.44 7.85
CA MET A 246 11.02 6.43 8.93
C MET A 246 12.13 6.11 9.95
N ALA A 247 13.39 6.33 9.58
CA ALA A 247 14.50 6.12 10.50
C ALA A 247 14.38 7.04 11.75
N PRO A 248 14.63 6.53 12.97
CA PRO A 248 14.73 7.38 14.16
C PRO A 248 15.90 8.35 14.02
N ASP A 249 15.67 9.61 14.38
CA ASP A 249 16.75 10.59 14.48
C ASP A 249 17.42 10.44 15.85
N ALA A 250 18.69 10.04 15.86
CA ALA A 250 19.49 9.80 17.06
C ALA A 250 20.48 10.95 17.34
N SER A 251 20.32 12.11 16.70
CA SER A 251 21.20 13.28 16.86
C SER A 251 21.21 13.87 18.28
N SER A 252 20.17 13.62 19.07
CA SER A 252 20.05 14.04 20.48
C SER A 252 19.14 13.08 21.24
N SER A 253 19.29 12.99 22.57
CA SER A 253 18.37 12.25 23.44
C SER A 253 16.94 12.82 23.44
N SER A 254 16.77 14.14 23.25
CA SER A 254 15.45 14.75 23.06
C SER A 254 14.83 14.38 21.71
N GLU A 255 15.64 14.34 20.64
CA GLU A 255 15.22 13.89 19.30
C GLU A 255 14.95 12.39 19.27
N LEU A 256 15.69 11.61 20.08
CA LEU A 256 15.47 10.18 20.25
C LEU A 256 14.13 9.91 20.96
N ILE A 257 13.78 10.67 22.00
CA ILE A 257 12.47 10.53 22.68
C ILE A 257 11.34 11.07 21.78
N ARG A 258 11.56 12.18 21.06
CA ARG A 258 10.57 12.70 20.10
C ARG A 258 10.33 11.71 18.96
N SER A 259 11.40 11.07 18.48
CA SER A 259 11.31 10.03 17.47
C SER A 259 10.69 8.75 18.03
N LEU A 260 11.00 8.35 19.27
CA LEU A 260 10.45 7.19 19.99
C LEU A 260 9.22 7.56 20.85
N GLY A 261 8.02 7.47 20.26
CA GLY A 261 6.73 7.66 20.94
C GLY A 261 5.98 8.90 20.49
N GLY A 262 6.68 10.04 20.31
CA GLY A 262 6.08 11.27 19.79
C GLY A 262 5.47 11.09 18.40
N ARG A 263 6.16 10.35 17.51
CA ARG A 263 5.67 10.00 16.17
C ARG A 263 4.43 9.11 16.21
N ALA A 264 4.44 8.07 17.06
CA ALA A 264 3.30 7.18 17.18
C ALA A 264 2.03 7.91 17.66
N ILE A 265 2.17 8.85 18.60
CA ILE A 265 1.09 9.71 19.06
C ILE A 265 0.60 10.64 17.94
N ALA A 266 1.52 11.25 17.19
CA ALA A 266 1.16 12.12 16.08
C ALA A 266 0.33 11.36 15.03
N GLN A 267 0.81 10.20 14.57
CA GLN A 267 0.08 9.37 13.61
C GLN A 267 -1.31 8.94 14.13
N LEU A 268 -1.41 8.58 15.41
CA LEU A 268 -2.70 8.20 16.00
C LEU A 268 -3.70 9.37 16.03
N ARG A 269 -3.22 10.60 16.26
CA ARG A 269 -4.06 11.82 16.20
C ARG A 269 -4.59 12.08 14.80
N TRP A 270 -3.79 11.79 13.77
CA TRP A 270 -4.19 11.93 12.37
C TRP A 270 -5.11 10.81 11.87
N SER A 271 -5.29 9.73 12.64
CA SER A 271 -6.17 8.62 12.27
C SER A 271 -7.15 8.23 13.39
N PRO A 272 -8.29 8.95 13.49
CA PRO A 272 -9.36 8.58 14.40
C PRO A 272 -9.82 7.12 14.31
N PRO A 273 -9.92 6.48 13.12
CA PRO A 273 -10.26 5.05 13.01
C PRO A 273 -9.31 4.15 13.82
N LEU A 274 -8.00 4.36 13.68
CA LEU A 274 -6.98 3.57 14.38
C LEU A 274 -6.99 3.83 15.89
N MET A 275 -7.24 5.08 16.30
CA MET A 275 -7.38 5.45 17.71
C MET A 275 -8.54 4.71 18.38
N VAL A 276 -9.71 4.68 17.73
CA VAL A 276 -10.89 3.97 18.24
C VAL A 276 -10.63 2.47 18.31
N LEU A 277 -10.00 1.88 17.30
CA LEU A 277 -9.68 0.44 17.28
C LEU A 277 -8.70 0.07 18.39
N LEU A 278 -7.64 0.86 18.59
CA LEU A 278 -6.69 0.67 19.68
C LEU A 278 -7.35 0.80 21.05
N ALA A 279 -8.13 1.85 21.27
CA ALA A 279 -8.85 2.07 22.52
C ALA A 279 -9.84 0.93 22.82
N SER A 280 -10.54 0.43 21.80
CA SER A 280 -11.49 -0.68 21.93
C SER A 280 -10.78 -1.98 22.35
N VAL A 281 -9.64 -2.31 21.75
CA VAL A 281 -8.86 -3.49 22.15
C VAL A 281 -8.29 -3.35 23.56
N LEU A 282 -7.76 -2.18 23.93
CA LEU A 282 -7.26 -1.93 25.28
C LEU A 282 -8.38 -2.03 26.33
N ALA A 283 -9.57 -1.50 26.04
CA ALA A 283 -10.73 -1.63 26.90
C ALA A 283 -11.14 -3.10 27.10
N LEU A 284 -11.17 -3.90 26.03
CA LEU A 284 -11.45 -5.34 26.11
C LEU A 284 -10.40 -6.09 26.93
N LEU A 285 -9.12 -5.81 26.73
CA LEU A 285 -8.04 -6.37 27.53
C LEU A 285 -8.17 -5.99 29.01
N ALA A 286 -8.52 -4.73 29.32
CA ALA A 286 -8.71 -4.27 30.70
C ALA A 286 -9.90 -4.97 31.37
N LEU A 287 -11.01 -5.17 30.64
CA LEU A 287 -12.18 -5.92 31.13
C LEU A 287 -11.82 -7.39 31.42
N GLN A 288 -11.08 -8.03 30.51
CA GLN A 288 -10.61 -9.41 30.69
C GLN A 288 -9.65 -9.53 31.87
N TYR A 289 -8.70 -8.59 32.02
CA TYR A 289 -7.76 -8.54 33.15
C TYR A 289 -8.47 -8.43 34.49
N ARG A 290 -9.52 -7.60 34.57
CA ARG A 290 -10.34 -7.44 35.77
C ARG A 290 -11.11 -8.71 36.13
N LYS A 291 -11.57 -9.46 35.13
CA LYS A 291 -12.32 -10.70 35.35
C LYS A 291 -11.41 -11.82 35.82
N GLU A 292 -10.26 -12.02 35.17
CA GLU A 292 -9.34 -13.10 35.52
C GLU A 292 -7.91 -12.81 35.01
N ARG A 293 -7.03 -12.33 35.90
CA ARG A 293 -5.66 -11.90 35.53
C ARG A 293 -4.85 -12.96 34.79
N TRP A 294 -4.97 -14.21 35.19
CA TRP A 294 -4.21 -15.35 34.63
C TRP A 294 -4.80 -15.89 33.32
N ALA A 295 -6.01 -15.49 32.93
CA ALA A 295 -6.65 -15.92 31.69
C ALA A 295 -6.00 -15.30 30.45
N ILE A 296 -5.36 -14.12 30.57
CA ILE A 296 -4.79 -13.40 29.42
C ILE A 296 -3.73 -14.23 28.69
N THR A 297 -2.90 -14.96 29.42
CA THR A 297 -1.81 -15.76 28.82
C THR A 297 -2.29 -17.10 28.27
N ARG A 298 -3.52 -17.50 28.57
CA ARG A 298 -4.13 -18.79 28.16
C ARG A 298 -5.27 -18.61 27.16
N ASN A 299 -5.81 -17.41 27.00
CA ASN A 299 -6.92 -17.11 26.11
C ASN A 299 -6.43 -16.64 24.74
N THR A 300 -6.84 -17.33 23.68
CA THR A 300 -6.42 -17.03 22.30
C THR A 300 -6.84 -15.62 21.87
N ASN A 301 -7.99 -15.12 22.33
CA ASN A 301 -8.46 -13.77 22.01
C ASN A 301 -7.56 -12.72 22.67
N SER A 302 -7.19 -12.91 23.93
CA SER A 302 -6.28 -12.00 24.64
C SER A 302 -4.89 -11.97 24.00
N ILE A 303 -4.36 -13.13 23.57
CA ILE A 303 -3.09 -13.16 22.82
C ILE A 303 -3.21 -12.45 21.47
N LEU A 304 -4.31 -12.66 20.73
CA LEU A 304 -4.54 -11.95 19.46
C LEU A 304 -4.60 -10.43 19.68
N GLN A 305 -5.24 -9.98 20.76
CA GLN A 305 -5.29 -8.58 21.16
C GLN A 305 -3.90 -8.02 21.53
N LEU A 306 -3.08 -8.79 22.24
CA LEU A 306 -1.68 -8.41 22.53
C LEU A 306 -0.82 -8.34 21.27
N ILE A 307 -0.98 -9.30 20.34
CA ILE A 307 -0.32 -9.28 19.03
C ILE A 307 -0.70 -8.01 18.28
N PHE A 308 -1.99 -7.68 18.21
CA PHE A 308 -2.47 -6.45 17.59
C PHE A 308 -1.86 -5.21 18.25
N VAL A 309 -1.95 -5.06 19.58
CA VAL A 309 -1.43 -3.87 20.28
C VAL A 309 0.07 -3.71 20.04
N GLY A 310 0.86 -4.77 20.20
CA GLY A 310 2.30 -4.70 19.96
C GLY A 310 2.63 -4.31 18.52
N THR A 311 1.91 -4.90 17.55
CA THR A 311 2.13 -4.63 16.12
C THR A 311 1.73 -3.21 15.77
N MET A 312 0.59 -2.75 16.28
CA MET A 312 0.09 -1.38 16.11
C MET A 312 1.12 -0.36 16.61
N LEU A 313 1.66 -0.56 17.82
CA LEU A 313 2.66 0.35 18.39
C LEU A 313 3.95 0.36 17.58
N LEU A 314 4.45 -0.81 17.16
CA LEU A 314 5.64 -0.89 16.31
C LEU A 314 5.42 -0.23 14.95
N HIS A 315 4.27 -0.45 14.32
CA HIS A 315 3.95 0.16 13.02
C HIS A 315 3.86 1.68 13.15
N LEU A 316 3.09 2.21 14.10
CA LEU A 316 3.00 3.67 14.32
C LEU A 316 4.34 4.32 14.64
N GLN A 317 5.29 3.53 15.15
CA GLN A 317 6.62 3.98 15.51
C GLN A 317 7.61 3.99 14.33
N PHE A 318 7.53 3.00 13.44
CA PHE A 318 8.56 2.75 12.42
C PHE A 318 8.05 2.80 10.97
N ALA A 319 6.74 2.94 10.75
CA ALA A 319 6.11 3.01 9.44
C ALA A 319 5.01 4.08 9.39
N SER A 320 4.77 4.61 8.19
CA SER A 320 3.70 5.58 7.94
C SER A 320 2.34 4.89 7.80
N ILE A 321 1.29 5.57 8.26
CA ILE A 321 -0.10 5.24 7.92
C ILE A 321 -0.61 6.10 6.76
N GLY A 322 -1.74 5.72 6.19
CA GLY A 322 -2.45 6.45 5.14
C GLY A 322 -2.07 5.99 3.74
N TRP A 323 -2.03 6.94 2.81
CA TRP A 323 -1.73 6.72 1.40
C TRP A 323 -2.74 5.77 0.74
N PHE A 324 -3.96 6.26 0.54
CA PHE A 324 -5.05 5.45 0.00
C PHE A 324 -5.33 4.18 0.84
N TYR A 325 -5.36 4.35 2.17
CA TYR A 325 -5.75 3.35 3.17
C TYR A 325 -4.84 2.12 3.33
N ARG A 326 -3.77 2.03 2.53
CA ARG A 326 -3.09 0.78 2.21
C ARG A 326 -2.15 0.30 3.32
N TYR A 327 -1.42 1.22 3.96
CA TYR A 327 -0.38 0.85 4.92
C TYR A 327 -0.94 0.34 6.25
N GLU A 328 -2.09 0.85 6.68
CA GLU A 328 -2.74 0.45 7.93
C GLU A 328 -3.82 -0.64 7.79
N ALA A 329 -4.16 -1.05 6.56
CA ALA A 329 -5.27 -1.99 6.32
C ALA A 329 -5.17 -3.30 7.12
N TYR A 330 -3.98 -3.90 7.19
CA TYR A 330 -3.76 -5.14 7.94
C TYR A 330 -3.96 -4.95 9.46
N LEU A 331 -3.64 -3.78 10.01
CA LEU A 331 -3.90 -3.44 11.41
C LEU A 331 -5.39 -3.32 11.66
N VAL A 332 -6.12 -2.68 10.74
CA VAL A 332 -7.58 -2.56 10.83
C VAL A 332 -8.24 -3.94 10.82
N ALA A 333 -7.85 -4.81 9.89
CA ALA A 333 -8.38 -6.18 9.83
C ALA A 333 -8.09 -6.98 11.10
N LEU A 334 -6.86 -6.89 11.63
CA LEU A 334 -6.46 -7.53 12.88
C LEU A 334 -7.28 -7.00 14.08
N ALA A 335 -7.49 -5.68 14.14
CA ALA A 335 -8.29 -5.05 15.19
C ALA A 335 -9.74 -5.56 15.17
N LEU A 336 -10.37 -5.58 13.99
CA LEU A 336 -11.74 -6.06 13.83
C LEU A 336 -11.87 -7.52 14.28
N LEU A 337 -10.88 -8.36 13.95
CA LEU A 337 -10.84 -9.75 14.41
C LEU A 337 -10.66 -9.86 15.93
N ALA A 338 -9.80 -9.00 16.50
CA ALA A 338 -9.51 -8.95 17.93
C ALA A 338 -10.66 -8.35 18.78
N ILE A 339 -11.55 -7.56 18.16
CA ILE A 339 -12.71 -6.93 18.79
C ILE A 339 -13.98 -7.75 18.60
N GLY A 340 -14.28 -8.20 17.38
CA GLY A 340 -15.63 -8.59 16.96
C GLY A 340 -16.30 -9.63 17.85
N ILE A 341 -15.64 -10.77 18.06
CA ILE A 341 -16.21 -11.87 18.88
C ILE A 341 -16.13 -11.54 20.38
N PRO A 342 -14.98 -11.11 20.94
CA PRO A 342 -14.91 -10.76 22.36
C PRO A 342 -15.87 -9.64 22.77
N ALA A 343 -16.10 -8.63 21.92
CA ALA A 343 -17.05 -7.55 22.21
C ALA A 343 -18.48 -8.07 22.29
N ALA A 344 -18.91 -8.91 21.34
CA ALA A 344 -20.26 -9.49 21.35
C ALA A 344 -20.51 -10.34 22.61
N GLU A 345 -19.53 -11.14 23.02
CA GLU A 345 -19.61 -11.94 24.25
C GLU A 345 -19.74 -11.05 25.49
N ASN A 346 -18.91 -10.00 25.61
CA ASN A 346 -18.92 -9.13 26.80
C ASN A 346 -20.17 -8.22 26.86
N ILE A 347 -20.67 -7.72 25.73
CA ILE A 347 -21.91 -6.92 25.68
C ILE A 347 -23.10 -7.76 26.17
N SER A 348 -23.21 -9.02 25.71
CA SER A 348 -24.29 -9.91 26.13
C SER A 348 -24.30 -10.15 27.65
N ILE A 349 -23.12 -10.36 28.24
CA ILE A 349 -22.95 -10.56 29.69
C ILE A 349 -23.28 -9.27 30.45
N PHE A 350 -22.82 -8.12 29.98
CA PHE A 350 -23.09 -6.83 30.63
C PHE A 350 -24.59 -6.53 30.69
N MET A 351 -25.30 -6.67 29.56
CA MET A 351 -26.75 -6.45 29.48
C MET A 351 -27.55 -7.39 30.40
N SER A 352 -27.04 -8.61 30.66
CA SER A 352 -27.69 -9.55 31.59
C SER A 352 -27.52 -9.20 33.08
N ARG A 353 -26.47 -8.43 33.46
CA ARG A 353 -26.07 -8.26 34.87
C ARG A 353 -26.64 -7.02 35.57
N VAL A 354 -27.15 -6.03 34.83
CA VAL A 354 -27.59 -4.76 35.42
C VAL A 354 -29.00 -4.39 34.92
N PRO A 355 -30.07 -5.03 35.44
CA PRO A 355 -31.44 -4.83 34.94
C PRO A 355 -31.99 -3.41 35.20
N ASP A 356 -31.66 -2.82 36.34
CA ASP A 356 -32.30 -1.60 36.83
C ASP A 356 -31.72 -0.31 36.23
N LEU A 357 -30.50 -0.36 35.68
CA LEU A 357 -29.86 0.76 34.97
C LEU A 357 -29.92 0.60 33.44
N ARG A 358 -30.70 -0.37 32.94
CA ARG A 358 -30.80 -0.70 31.51
C ARG A 358 -30.99 0.51 30.60
N PRO A 359 -31.91 1.47 30.83
CA PRO A 359 -32.09 2.58 29.89
C PRO A 359 -30.86 3.49 29.83
N LEU A 360 -30.32 3.93 30.98
CA LEU A 360 -29.16 4.82 31.02
C LEU A 360 -27.88 4.12 30.52
N ALA A 361 -27.64 2.87 30.93
CA ALA A 361 -26.51 2.09 30.46
C ALA A 361 -26.61 1.78 28.95
N THR A 362 -27.82 1.53 28.44
CA THR A 362 -28.06 1.32 27.00
C THR A 362 -27.80 2.60 26.23
N VAL A 363 -28.27 3.76 26.71
CA VAL A 363 -27.99 5.06 26.08
C VAL A 363 -26.49 5.33 26.06
N THR A 364 -25.79 5.18 27.19
CA THR A 364 -24.33 5.40 27.25
C THR A 364 -23.56 4.47 26.33
N VAL A 365 -23.88 3.16 26.32
CA VAL A 365 -23.23 2.20 25.41
C VAL A 365 -23.54 2.52 23.95
N THR A 366 -24.77 2.91 23.63
CA THR A 366 -25.17 3.31 22.28
C THR A 366 -24.44 4.56 21.83
N CYS A 367 -24.31 5.57 22.69
CA CYS A 367 -23.53 6.78 22.39
C CYS A 367 -22.05 6.48 22.18
N LEU A 368 -21.44 5.64 23.01
CA LEU A 368 -20.04 5.23 22.86
C LEU A 368 -19.81 4.41 21.59
N LEU A 369 -20.72 3.50 21.26
CA LEU A 369 -20.68 2.74 20.01
C LEU A 369 -20.89 3.65 18.80
N GLY A 370 -21.84 4.58 18.86
CA GLY A 370 -22.06 5.58 17.82
C GLY A 370 -20.80 6.42 17.57
N PHE A 371 -20.20 6.95 18.64
CA PHE A 371 -18.95 7.71 18.57
C PHE A 371 -17.79 6.89 17.99
N ALA A 372 -17.67 5.61 18.37
CA ALA A 372 -16.67 4.71 17.82
C ALA A 372 -16.92 4.35 16.34
N LEU A 373 -18.18 4.22 15.92
CA LEU A 373 -18.55 3.81 14.56
C LEU A 373 -18.43 4.95 13.55
N VAL A 374 -18.63 6.21 13.95
CA VAL A 374 -18.53 7.38 13.04
C VAL A 374 -17.21 7.43 12.25
N PRO A 375 -16.01 7.38 12.86
CA PRO A 375 -14.76 7.42 12.10
C PRO A 375 -14.56 6.17 11.22
N LEU A 376 -15.05 5.00 11.66
CA LEU A 376 -14.97 3.76 10.88
C LEU A 376 -15.89 3.81 9.65
N ALA A 377 -17.10 4.35 9.80
CA ALA A 377 -18.05 4.57 8.73
C ALA A 377 -17.55 5.64 7.74
N GLY A 378 -16.98 6.74 8.25
CA GLY A 378 -16.35 7.76 7.43
C GLY A 378 -15.25 7.17 6.55
N ARG A 379 -14.33 6.39 7.14
CA ARG A 379 -13.29 5.67 6.38
C ARG A 379 -13.88 4.77 5.29
N ALA A 380 -14.92 3.99 5.61
CA ALA A 380 -15.57 3.09 4.67
C ALA A 380 -16.18 3.86 3.48
N LEU A 381 -16.92 4.93 3.75
CA LEU A 381 -17.60 5.73 2.73
C LEU A 381 -16.59 6.50 1.86
N SER A 382 -15.59 7.15 2.48
CA SER A 382 -14.53 7.86 1.75
C SER A 382 -13.79 6.93 0.80
N SER A 383 -13.43 5.72 1.25
CA SER A 383 -12.72 4.77 0.39
C SER A 383 -13.52 4.34 -0.85
N LEU A 384 -14.84 4.25 -0.77
CA LEU A 384 -15.69 3.89 -1.90
C LEU A 384 -15.81 5.04 -2.92
N GLY A 385 -15.92 6.28 -2.43
CA GLY A 385 -15.99 7.47 -3.27
C GLY A 385 -14.66 7.82 -3.94
N GLU A 386 -13.57 7.76 -3.19
CA GLU A 386 -12.22 8.11 -3.67
C GLU A 386 -11.66 7.08 -4.65
N THR A 387 -12.17 5.83 -4.67
CA THR A 387 -11.64 4.78 -5.56
C THR A 387 -11.75 5.10 -7.05
N PRO A 388 -12.96 5.37 -7.60
CA PRO A 388 -13.09 5.73 -9.01
C PRO A 388 -12.40 7.07 -9.31
N GLU A 389 -12.43 8.03 -8.38
CA GLU A 389 -11.76 9.33 -8.55
C GLU A 389 -10.25 9.17 -8.66
N ALA A 390 -9.62 8.44 -7.74
CA ALA A 390 -8.19 8.17 -7.75
C ALA A 390 -7.75 7.42 -9.02
N SER A 391 -8.57 6.47 -9.49
CA SER A 391 -8.32 5.77 -10.75
C SER A 391 -8.36 6.72 -11.95
N ASN A 392 -9.35 7.61 -12.02
CA ASN A 392 -9.43 8.61 -13.06
C ASN A 392 -8.27 9.62 -13.00
N ASP A 393 -7.86 10.03 -11.80
CA ASP A 393 -6.71 10.92 -11.63
C ASP A 393 -5.42 10.27 -12.18
N ARG A 394 -5.19 8.97 -11.93
CA ARG A 394 -4.06 8.22 -12.53
C ARG A 394 -4.17 8.03 -14.03
N TYR A 395 -5.39 7.93 -14.56
CA TYR A 395 -5.60 7.90 -16.01
C TYR A 395 -5.12 9.20 -16.66
N LEU A 396 -5.59 10.34 -16.12
CA LEU A 396 -5.27 11.67 -16.64
C LEU A 396 -3.80 12.05 -16.45
N GLU A 397 -3.22 11.68 -15.30
CA GLU A 397 -1.86 12.08 -14.94
C GLU A 397 -0.80 11.17 -15.55
N HIS A 398 -0.94 9.85 -15.36
CA HIS A 398 0.15 8.89 -15.62
C HIS A 398 -0.08 8.06 -16.88
N VAL A 399 -1.29 7.50 -17.08
CA VAL A 399 -1.57 6.67 -18.27
C VAL A 399 -1.55 7.51 -19.55
N TYR A 400 -2.18 8.68 -19.53
CA TYR A 400 -2.18 9.59 -20.68
C TYR A 400 -0.77 10.13 -21.00
N ALA A 401 0.05 10.39 -19.97
CA ALA A 401 1.46 10.73 -20.16
C ALA A 401 2.26 9.55 -20.74
N ALA A 402 1.96 8.32 -20.32
CA ALA A 402 2.59 7.13 -20.89
C ALA A 402 2.25 6.93 -22.37
N GLU A 403 1.02 7.23 -22.79
CA GLU A 403 0.63 7.22 -24.22
C GLU A 403 1.36 8.28 -25.05
N PHE A 404 1.59 9.48 -24.46
CA PHE A 404 2.42 10.51 -25.08
C PHE A 404 3.85 10.00 -25.31
N VAL A 405 4.45 9.41 -24.28
CA VAL A 405 5.80 8.83 -24.36
C VAL A 405 5.84 7.68 -25.37
N ALA A 406 4.89 6.74 -25.34
CA ALA A 406 4.82 5.64 -26.30
C ALA A 406 4.73 6.11 -27.75
N THR A 407 4.10 7.27 -27.99
CA THR A 407 3.92 7.80 -29.34
C THR A 407 5.19 8.47 -29.87
N TYR A 408 5.93 9.21 -29.05
CA TYR A 408 6.99 10.12 -29.51
C TYR A 408 8.40 9.81 -28.96
N TYR A 409 8.50 9.05 -27.87
CA TYR A 409 9.72 8.87 -27.07
C TYR A 409 9.90 7.42 -26.56
N ASP A 410 9.34 6.41 -27.23
CA ASP A 410 9.25 5.03 -26.71
C ASP A 410 10.60 4.39 -26.40
N ASP A 411 11.67 4.74 -27.10
CA ASP A 411 13.03 4.22 -26.84
C ASP A 411 14.00 5.30 -26.31
N SER A 412 13.48 6.50 -25.99
CA SER A 412 14.31 7.62 -25.58
C SER A 412 14.61 7.61 -24.08
N PRO A 413 15.79 8.11 -23.67
CA PRO A 413 16.03 8.44 -22.26
C PRO A 413 15.18 9.63 -21.83
N ILE A 414 14.32 9.41 -20.85
CA ILE A 414 13.39 10.43 -20.34
C ILE A 414 13.48 10.52 -18.81
N VAL A 415 13.24 11.73 -18.31
CA VAL A 415 13.24 12.00 -16.88
C VAL A 415 11.81 12.05 -16.36
N LEU A 416 11.54 11.37 -15.25
CA LEU A 416 10.20 11.27 -14.67
C LEU A 416 10.24 11.53 -13.16
N GLY A 417 9.15 12.09 -12.64
CA GLY A 417 8.88 12.17 -11.20
C GLY A 417 8.28 10.87 -10.66
N ASP A 418 7.15 10.46 -11.22
CA ASP A 418 6.53 9.14 -11.04
C ASP A 418 6.71 8.28 -12.30
N ILE A 419 7.02 7.00 -12.11
CA ILE A 419 7.57 6.14 -13.16
C ILE A 419 6.68 4.98 -13.61
N GLY A 420 5.65 4.63 -12.85
CA GLY A 420 4.94 3.37 -12.96
C GLY A 420 4.30 3.15 -14.32
N ALA A 421 3.29 3.96 -14.66
CA ALA A 421 2.53 3.78 -15.89
C ALA A 421 3.43 3.87 -17.13
N VAL A 422 4.35 4.84 -17.15
CA VAL A 422 5.31 5.00 -18.25
C VAL A 422 6.19 3.75 -18.38
N ALA A 423 6.76 3.23 -17.28
CA ALA A 423 7.55 2.01 -17.30
C ALA A 423 6.76 0.78 -17.81
N PHE A 424 5.47 0.72 -17.52
CA PHE A 424 4.63 -0.39 -17.94
C PHE A 424 4.22 -0.30 -19.42
N TYR A 425 3.82 0.88 -19.91
CA TYR A 425 3.28 1.03 -21.26
C TYR A 425 4.33 1.33 -22.34
N THR A 426 5.57 1.67 -21.97
CA THR A 426 6.62 2.06 -22.93
C THR A 426 7.87 1.19 -22.80
N ASN A 427 8.79 1.36 -23.74
CA ASN A 427 10.16 0.82 -23.71
C ASN A 427 11.20 1.87 -23.28
N ALA A 428 10.73 3.01 -22.76
CA ALA A 428 11.56 4.18 -22.58
C ALA A 428 12.64 3.93 -21.52
N ARG A 429 13.80 4.55 -21.70
CA ARG A 429 14.84 4.51 -20.69
C ARG A 429 14.52 5.54 -19.61
N ILE A 430 14.13 5.07 -18.44
CA ILE A 430 13.62 5.94 -17.36
C ILE A 430 14.73 6.37 -16.41
N LEU A 431 14.84 7.69 -16.24
CA LEU A 431 15.60 8.35 -15.19
C LEU A 431 14.63 8.87 -14.13
N ASP A 432 14.52 8.14 -13.03
CA ASP A 432 13.62 8.46 -11.93
C ASP A 432 14.25 9.52 -11.01
N MET A 433 13.69 10.73 -10.96
CA MET A 433 14.19 11.80 -10.08
C MET A 433 13.92 11.55 -8.60
N TYR A 434 12.89 10.79 -8.26
CA TYR A 434 12.64 10.47 -6.87
C TYR A 434 13.62 9.40 -6.37
N GLY A 435 13.88 8.38 -7.19
CA GLY A 435 14.91 7.36 -7.00
C GLY A 435 14.40 5.97 -6.63
N LEU A 436 13.17 5.62 -6.98
CA LEU A 436 12.65 4.25 -6.85
C LEU A 436 13.27 3.32 -7.92
N GLY A 437 13.27 3.77 -9.18
CA GLY A 437 13.79 3.07 -10.36
C GLY A 437 15.26 3.38 -10.71
N SER A 438 15.83 4.44 -10.15
CA SER A 438 17.22 4.87 -10.38
C SER A 438 18.00 4.95 -9.06
N ILE A 439 19.28 4.56 -9.08
CA ILE A 439 20.11 4.51 -7.86
C ILE A 439 20.75 5.86 -7.54
N GLU A 440 20.94 6.68 -8.56
CA GLU A 440 21.65 7.96 -8.53
C GLU A 440 21.03 8.93 -7.52
N PRO A 441 19.70 9.18 -7.48
CA PRO A 441 19.11 10.04 -6.47
C PRO A 441 19.35 9.57 -5.02
N ILE A 442 19.53 8.26 -4.78
CA ILE A 442 19.88 7.77 -3.45
C ILE A 442 21.35 8.01 -3.13
N ARG A 443 22.24 7.86 -4.12
CA ARG A 443 23.67 8.17 -3.97
C ARG A 443 23.84 9.66 -3.66
N PHE A 444 23.21 10.55 -4.41
CA PHE A 444 23.27 12.00 -4.18
C PHE A 444 22.78 12.38 -2.78
N ARG A 445 21.69 11.79 -2.28
CA ARG A 445 21.20 12.04 -0.91
C ARG A 445 22.16 11.62 0.20
N LYS A 446 23.13 10.74 -0.09
CA LYS A 446 24.16 10.32 0.86
C LYS A 446 25.44 11.15 0.77
N GLU A 447 25.60 11.95 -0.27
CA GLU A 447 26.74 12.85 -0.39
C GLU A 447 26.62 14.04 0.57
N PRO A 448 27.74 14.61 1.05
CA PRO A 448 27.71 15.75 1.98
C PRO A 448 26.98 16.98 1.44
N GLN A 449 27.02 17.18 0.12
CA GLN A 449 26.36 18.30 -0.57
C GLN A 449 24.83 18.07 -0.71
N GLY A 450 24.37 16.84 -0.45
CA GLY A 450 22.98 16.42 -0.62
C GLY A 450 22.57 16.24 -2.07
N TYR A 451 21.27 16.15 -2.30
CA TYR A 451 20.68 15.97 -3.63
C TYR A 451 19.98 17.25 -4.10
N GLY A 452 20.58 17.94 -5.07
CA GLY A 452 20.14 19.21 -5.63
C GLY A 452 20.04 19.24 -7.16
N LYS A 453 19.76 20.43 -7.69
CA LYS A 453 19.56 20.67 -9.13
C LYS A 453 20.78 20.33 -9.99
N HIS A 454 21.98 20.65 -9.50
CA HIS A 454 23.22 20.40 -10.23
C HIS A 454 23.43 18.90 -10.50
N ASP A 455 23.13 18.04 -9.52
CA ASP A 455 23.25 16.59 -9.65
C ASP A 455 22.28 16.05 -10.71
N VAL A 456 21.04 16.57 -10.72
CA VAL A 456 20.04 16.23 -11.73
C VAL A 456 20.52 16.64 -13.12
N TYR A 457 21.00 17.88 -13.27
CA TYR A 457 21.49 18.37 -14.55
C TYR A 457 22.66 17.55 -15.08
N ALA A 458 23.68 17.30 -14.25
CA ALA A 458 24.85 16.53 -14.63
C ALA A 458 24.50 15.09 -15.01
N TRP A 459 23.70 14.41 -14.18
CA TRP A 459 23.27 13.03 -14.42
C TRP A 459 22.43 12.88 -15.68
N THR A 460 21.41 13.73 -15.84
CA THR A 460 20.51 13.65 -16.99
C THR A 460 21.21 14.04 -18.30
N GLY A 461 22.19 14.94 -18.25
CA GLY A 461 23.08 15.23 -19.37
C GLY A 461 23.99 14.06 -19.74
N GLN A 462 24.60 13.38 -18.76
CA GLN A 462 25.41 12.18 -18.99
C GLN A 462 24.59 11.06 -19.65
N GLU A 463 23.34 10.91 -19.23
CA GLU A 463 22.43 9.90 -19.77
C GLU A 463 21.71 10.32 -21.05
N SER A 464 22.06 11.50 -21.60
CA SER A 464 21.49 12.05 -22.83
C SER A 464 19.96 12.11 -22.82
N ALA A 465 19.39 12.52 -21.69
CA ALA A 465 17.95 12.62 -21.51
C ALA A 465 17.34 13.68 -22.43
N LYS A 466 16.23 13.32 -23.07
CA LYS A 466 15.56 14.16 -24.07
C LYS A 466 14.59 15.14 -23.43
N ILE A 467 13.66 14.60 -22.66
CA ILE A 467 12.58 15.37 -22.03
C ILE A 467 12.41 14.98 -20.57
N ALA A 468 11.73 15.84 -19.81
CA ALA A 468 11.28 15.56 -18.46
C ALA A 468 9.77 15.79 -18.33
N ILE A 469 9.08 14.87 -17.65
CA ILE A 469 7.65 14.97 -17.29
C ILE A 469 7.54 14.93 -15.77
N ILE A 470 7.21 16.06 -15.15
CA ILE A 470 7.41 16.29 -13.71
C ILE A 470 6.14 16.85 -13.04
N GLN A 471 5.77 16.25 -11.91
CA GLN A 471 4.80 16.77 -10.93
C GLN A 471 5.31 18.09 -10.32
N LEU A 472 4.66 19.21 -10.64
CA LEU A 472 5.14 20.56 -10.29
C LEU A 472 4.80 20.98 -8.85
N GLU A 473 3.85 20.31 -8.20
CA GLU A 473 3.41 20.63 -6.83
C GLU A 473 4.05 19.67 -5.81
N TRP A 474 4.67 18.58 -6.26
CA TRP A 474 5.41 17.65 -5.44
C TRP A 474 6.83 18.17 -5.08
N PRO A 475 7.09 18.61 -3.83
CA PRO A 475 8.33 19.34 -3.49
C PRO A 475 9.61 18.50 -3.63
N TYR A 476 9.50 17.17 -3.54
CA TYR A 476 10.65 16.29 -3.66
C TYR A 476 11.27 16.33 -5.06
N VAL A 477 10.48 16.55 -6.10
CA VAL A 477 10.97 16.64 -7.48
C VAL A 477 11.00 18.10 -7.96
N SER A 478 9.99 18.91 -7.64
CA SER A 478 9.87 20.27 -8.18
C SER A 478 10.99 21.21 -7.72
N GLN A 479 11.51 21.05 -6.50
CA GLN A 479 12.64 21.84 -6.00
C GLN A 479 13.98 21.48 -6.66
N ARG A 480 14.03 20.37 -7.40
CA ARG A 480 15.25 19.81 -8.00
C ARG A 480 15.29 19.95 -9.52
N ILE A 481 14.29 20.59 -10.12
CA ILE A 481 14.28 20.90 -11.55
C ILE A 481 15.45 21.84 -11.86
N PRO A 482 16.40 21.46 -12.72
CA PRO A 482 17.48 22.32 -13.19
C PRO A 482 16.98 23.60 -13.86
N ASP A 483 17.71 24.70 -13.67
CA ASP A 483 17.34 26.00 -14.24
C ASP A 483 17.64 26.06 -15.75
N GLU A 484 18.52 25.18 -16.23
CA GLU A 484 18.89 24.99 -17.63
C GLU A 484 17.80 24.32 -18.46
N TRP A 485 16.90 23.57 -17.81
CA TRP A 485 15.80 22.88 -18.50
C TRP A 485 14.76 23.88 -18.99
N GLN A 486 14.33 23.69 -20.24
CA GLN A 486 13.41 24.62 -20.86
C GLN A 486 11.98 24.10 -20.73
N LYS A 487 11.17 24.75 -19.89
CA LYS A 487 9.74 24.42 -19.82
C LYS A 487 9.08 24.69 -21.18
N VAL A 488 8.40 23.68 -21.71
CA VAL A 488 7.71 23.74 -23.02
C VAL A 488 6.20 23.78 -22.84
N GLY A 489 5.67 23.09 -21.84
CA GLY A 489 4.25 23.09 -21.58
C GLY A 489 3.90 22.56 -20.20
N GLU A 490 2.61 22.57 -19.90
CA GLU A 490 2.04 22.05 -18.67
C GLU A 490 0.64 21.52 -18.92
N TRP A 491 0.33 20.40 -18.29
CA TRP A 491 -1.02 19.87 -18.15
C TRP A 491 -1.52 20.15 -16.74
N LYS A 492 -2.74 20.69 -16.65
CA LYS A 492 -3.44 20.88 -15.40
C LYS A 492 -4.64 19.94 -15.33
N LEU A 493 -4.65 19.11 -14.30
CA LEU A 493 -5.72 18.17 -13.98
C LEU A 493 -6.84 18.90 -13.22
N PRO A 494 -8.09 18.39 -13.29
CA PRO A 494 -9.21 18.98 -12.58
C PRO A 494 -9.13 18.74 -11.06
N ARG A 495 -8.52 17.61 -10.65
CA ARG A 495 -8.35 17.19 -9.25
C ARG A 495 -7.25 16.12 -9.15
N ASN A 496 -6.82 15.84 -7.92
CA ASN A 496 -6.02 14.67 -7.55
C ASN A 496 -6.31 14.28 -6.10
N VAL A 497 -7.13 13.26 -5.87
CA VAL A 497 -7.64 12.92 -4.52
C VAL A 497 -6.62 12.21 -3.63
N VAL A 498 -5.54 11.66 -4.22
CA VAL A 498 -4.53 10.91 -3.47
C VAL A 498 -3.31 11.75 -3.12
N PHE A 499 -2.82 12.55 -4.06
CA PHE A 499 -1.56 13.28 -3.93
C PHE A 499 -1.74 14.79 -3.88
N GLU A 500 -2.93 15.29 -4.21
CA GLU A 500 -3.25 16.72 -4.27
C GLU A 500 -2.42 17.53 -5.29
N ASP A 501 -1.54 16.89 -6.08
CA ASP A 501 -0.81 17.50 -7.19
C ASP A 501 -1.66 17.51 -8.47
N THR A 502 -1.90 18.68 -9.01
CA THR A 502 -2.75 18.86 -10.20
C THR A 502 -1.98 19.32 -11.43
N ARG A 503 -0.66 19.48 -11.38
CA ARG A 503 0.11 20.12 -12.46
C ARG A 503 1.30 19.29 -12.89
N VAL A 504 1.28 18.86 -14.15
CA VAL A 504 2.36 18.10 -14.78
C VAL A 504 3.07 18.99 -15.79
N GLY A 505 4.35 19.27 -15.54
CA GLY A 505 5.20 20.08 -16.41
C GLY A 505 6.00 19.25 -17.40
N PHE A 506 6.12 19.76 -18.62
CA PHE A 506 6.92 19.19 -19.70
C PHE A 506 8.12 20.08 -19.97
N PHE A 507 9.32 19.51 -19.90
CA PHE A 507 10.58 20.23 -20.09
C PHE A 507 11.41 19.56 -21.18
N ALA A 508 12.05 20.37 -22.00
CA ALA A 508 13.16 19.93 -22.85
C ALA A 508 14.42 19.90 -21.99
N VAL A 509 14.98 18.71 -21.79
CA VAL A 509 16.23 18.48 -21.06
C VAL A 509 17.41 18.73 -22.01
N ASP A 510 17.31 18.16 -23.21
CA ASP A 510 18.14 18.52 -24.36
C ASP A 510 17.56 19.79 -25.01
N PRO A 511 18.30 20.92 -25.07
CA PRO A 511 17.81 22.16 -25.67
C PRO A 511 17.36 22.00 -27.14
N HIS A 512 17.91 21.03 -27.87
CA HIS A 512 17.51 20.75 -29.25
C HIS A 512 16.12 20.12 -29.35
N GLU A 513 15.60 19.52 -28.27
CA GLU A 513 14.27 18.90 -28.24
C GLU A 513 13.13 19.91 -28.09
N ARG A 514 13.41 21.17 -27.74
CA ARG A 514 12.35 22.17 -27.48
C ARG A 514 11.36 22.29 -28.63
N GLY A 515 11.85 22.36 -29.87
CA GLY A 515 11.00 22.47 -31.06
C GLY A 515 10.10 21.24 -31.24
N SER A 516 10.71 20.06 -31.26
CA SER A 516 10.01 18.78 -31.41
C SER A 516 8.99 18.56 -30.29
N LEU A 517 9.36 18.79 -29.03
CA LEU A 517 8.46 18.65 -27.87
C LEU A 517 7.26 19.60 -27.97
N THR A 518 7.46 20.83 -28.47
CA THR A 518 6.35 21.79 -28.67
C THR A 518 5.34 21.25 -29.68
N GLU A 519 5.83 20.71 -30.80
CA GLU A 519 4.97 20.17 -31.86
C GLU A 519 4.32 18.84 -31.46
N HIS A 520 5.05 17.98 -30.75
CA HIS A 520 4.50 16.75 -30.16
C HIS A 520 3.35 17.06 -29.19
N LEU A 521 3.53 18.02 -28.28
CA LEU A 521 2.47 18.44 -27.35
C LEU A 521 1.26 19.03 -28.10
N ARG A 522 1.50 19.88 -29.11
CA ARG A 522 0.43 20.43 -29.94
C ARG A 522 -0.35 19.32 -30.65
N SER A 523 0.35 18.40 -31.30
CA SER A 523 -0.27 17.29 -32.04
C SER A 523 -1.00 16.31 -31.11
N PHE A 524 -0.49 16.12 -29.89
CA PHE A 524 -1.12 15.26 -28.89
C PHE A 524 -2.34 15.92 -28.23
N SER A 525 -2.39 17.26 -28.14
CA SER A 525 -3.50 18.01 -27.52
C SER A 525 -4.87 17.69 -28.11
N ALA A 526 -4.94 17.33 -29.39
CA ALA A 526 -6.18 16.93 -30.05
C ALA A 526 -6.79 15.64 -29.48
N ARG A 527 -6.00 14.83 -28.77
CA ARG A 527 -6.39 13.57 -28.11
C ARG A 527 -6.62 13.73 -26.61
N ALA A 528 -6.59 14.96 -26.08
CA ALA A 528 -6.70 15.21 -24.65
C ALA A 528 -8.03 14.67 -24.08
N PRO A 529 -8.00 13.83 -23.03
CA PRO A 529 -9.17 13.45 -22.30
C PRO A 529 -9.89 14.68 -21.73
N ASN A 530 -11.20 14.57 -21.57
CA ASN A 530 -12.00 15.60 -20.94
C ASN A 530 -11.46 15.89 -19.53
N GLY A 531 -11.12 17.16 -19.26
CA GLY A 531 -10.68 17.63 -17.94
C GLY A 531 -9.23 18.09 -17.87
N ILE A 532 -8.36 17.66 -18.79
CA ILE A 532 -6.97 18.17 -18.85
C ILE A 532 -6.95 19.53 -19.56
N VAL A 533 -6.50 20.56 -18.85
CA VAL A 533 -6.22 21.88 -19.44
C VAL A 533 -4.75 21.93 -19.83
N GLN A 534 -4.46 22.08 -21.13
CA GLN A 534 -3.11 22.13 -21.65
C GLN A 534 -2.66 23.57 -21.91
N SER A 535 -1.41 23.87 -21.53
CA SER A 535 -0.75 25.13 -21.86
C SER A 535 0.59 24.84 -22.53
N ILE A 536 0.86 25.52 -23.65
CA ILE A 536 2.10 25.38 -24.43
C ILE A 536 2.78 26.74 -24.50
N ILE A 537 4.07 26.78 -24.19
CA ILE A 537 4.89 27.98 -24.21
C ILE A 537 5.55 28.08 -25.58
N TYR A 538 4.95 28.88 -26.46
CA TYR A 538 5.53 29.16 -27.77
C TYR A 538 6.79 30.02 -27.65
N PRO A 539 7.83 29.77 -28.46
CA PRO A 539 8.96 30.69 -28.59
C PRO A 539 8.42 32.08 -28.96
N SER A 540 8.87 33.12 -28.27
CA SER A 540 8.56 34.50 -28.69
C SER A 540 9.20 34.77 -30.05
N GLU A 541 8.41 35.21 -31.04
CA GLU A 541 8.86 35.54 -32.41
C GLU A 541 9.94 36.66 -32.49
N SER A 542 10.36 37.23 -31.36
CA SER A 542 11.26 38.39 -31.29
C SER A 542 12.76 38.08 -31.45
N ALA A 543 13.19 36.82 -31.44
CA ALA A 543 14.62 36.47 -31.52
C ALA A 543 15.15 36.19 -32.95
N GLN A 544 14.29 36.10 -33.96
CA GLN A 544 14.69 35.83 -35.36
C GLN A 544 14.78 37.09 -36.25
N ARG A 545 14.36 38.27 -35.78
CA ARG A 545 14.42 39.53 -36.56
C ARG A 545 15.59 40.46 -36.23
N SER A 546 16.48 40.09 -35.32
CA SER A 546 17.67 40.91 -34.99
C SER A 546 18.97 40.44 -35.68
N GLY A 547 18.91 39.41 -36.54
CA GLY A 547 20.04 38.93 -37.34
C GLY A 547 20.12 39.49 -38.76
N GLU A 548 19.11 40.24 -39.21
CA GLU A 548 19.13 40.96 -40.48
C GLU A 548 18.89 42.44 -40.20
N LYS A 549 19.98 43.16 -39.86
CA LYS A 549 20.17 44.57 -40.18
C LYS A 549 21.62 44.97 -40.05
#